data_AF-A0A3D5A5C8-F1
#
_entry.id   AF-A0A3D5A5C8-F1
#
_cell.length_a   1.000
_cell.length_b   1.000
_cell.length_c   1.000
_cell.angle_alpha   90.00
_cell.angle_beta   90.00
_cell.angle_gamma   90.00
#
_symmetry.space_group_name_H-M   'P 1'
#
loop_
_entity.id
_entity.type
_entity.pdbx_description
1 polymer ?
#
loop_
_entity_poly.entity_id
_entity_poly.type
_entity_poly.pdbx_seq_one_letter_code
_entity_poly.pdbx_strand_id
1 'polypeptide(L)'
;MWAGIYWQYPVNNWGDYPGYALTGASRLVFWARGEHGGEQAEFKVGGVSDPGKPYRDSFGPLSSGVLTLGAKWTRYKIPLAGRDLTSLLGGFCWVTNTPQNPNGATIFVDDIVIE
;
A
#
# COMPACT_ATOMS: atom_id res chain seq x y z
N MET A 1 -9.24 1.33 -17.01
CA MET A 1 -7.77 1.45 -16.86
C MET A 1 -7.43 1.44 -15.38
N TRP A 2 -6.24 0.94 -14.99
CA TRP A 2 -5.74 0.92 -13.61
C TRP A 2 -4.76 2.09 -13.40
N ALA A 3 -4.79 2.71 -12.23
CA ALA A 3 -3.86 3.75 -11.82
C ALA A 3 -3.43 3.53 -10.36
N GLY A 4 -2.19 3.88 -10.03
CA GLY A 4 -1.70 3.72 -8.67
C GLY A 4 -0.33 4.32 -8.44
N ILE A 5 0.03 4.39 -7.17
CA ILE A 5 1.35 4.84 -6.69
C ILE A 5 1.89 3.76 -5.75
N TYR A 6 3.18 3.47 -5.87
CA TYR A 6 3.86 2.48 -5.06
C TYR A 6 5.09 3.12 -4.41
N TRP A 7 5.14 3.12 -3.08
CA TRP A 7 6.32 3.50 -2.30
C TRP A 7 7.23 2.31 -2.14
N GLN A 8 8.50 2.50 -2.52
CA GLN A 8 9.49 1.43 -2.53
C GLN A 8 10.71 1.80 -1.69
N TYR A 9 11.34 0.79 -1.11
CA TYR A 9 12.62 0.91 -0.43
C TYR A 9 13.65 -0.12 -0.97
N PRO A 10 14.87 0.33 -1.31
CA PRO A 10 15.22 1.71 -1.66
C PRO A 10 14.40 2.20 -2.88
N VAL A 11 14.66 3.44 -3.31
CA VAL A 11 13.99 4.04 -4.48
C VAL A 11 14.08 3.11 -5.71
N ASN A 12 12.96 2.97 -6.42
CA ASN A 12 12.84 2.14 -7.64
C ASN A 12 13.23 0.66 -7.45
N ASN A 13 13.03 0.10 -6.25
CA ASN A 13 13.40 -1.28 -5.98
C ASN A 13 12.29 -2.28 -6.35
N TRP A 14 12.37 -2.82 -7.56
CA TRP A 14 11.48 -3.90 -8.05
C TRP A 14 12.06 -5.30 -7.82
N GLY A 15 13.02 -5.45 -6.91
CA GLY A 15 13.74 -6.70 -6.63
C GLY A 15 15.23 -6.66 -6.95
N ASP A 16 15.74 -5.51 -7.41
CA ASP A 16 17.16 -5.29 -7.72
C ASP A 16 18.03 -5.12 -6.47
N TYR A 17 17.44 -4.66 -5.36
CA TYR A 17 18.14 -4.40 -4.11
C TYR A 17 17.48 -5.11 -2.93
N PRO A 18 18.22 -5.40 -1.84
CA PRO A 18 17.64 -5.97 -0.61
C PRO A 18 16.53 -5.09 -0.03
N GLY A 19 15.56 -5.73 0.63
CA GLY A 19 14.50 -5.06 1.38
C GLY A 19 14.92 -4.59 2.76
N TYR A 20 14.00 -3.90 3.42
CA TYR A 20 14.12 -3.46 4.81
C TYR A 20 13.48 -4.46 5.77
N ALA A 21 14.12 -4.75 6.90
CA ALA A 21 13.55 -5.61 7.94
C ALA A 21 12.69 -4.80 8.92
N LEU A 22 11.39 -5.10 9.01
CA LEU A 22 10.43 -4.39 9.86
C LEU A 22 10.38 -4.98 11.29
N THR A 23 11.53 -4.98 11.98
CA THR A 23 11.63 -5.56 13.33
C THR A 23 10.72 -4.84 14.32
N GLY A 24 9.83 -5.58 14.96
CA GLY A 24 8.89 -5.04 15.97
C GLY A 24 7.57 -4.51 15.40
N ALA A 25 7.44 -4.42 14.07
CA ALA A 25 6.20 -3.94 13.46
C ALA A 25 5.07 -4.97 13.57
N SER A 26 3.84 -4.46 13.68
CA SER A 26 2.62 -5.25 13.82
C SER A 26 1.51 -4.83 12.86
N ARG A 27 1.60 -3.64 12.24
CA ARG A 27 0.62 -3.10 11.31
C ARG A 27 1.18 -1.97 10.44
N LEU A 28 0.58 -1.81 9.27
CA LEU A 28 0.61 -0.54 8.53
C LEU A 28 -0.60 0.29 8.99
N VAL A 29 -0.39 1.58 9.27
CA VAL A 29 -1.44 2.58 9.53
C VAL A 29 -1.29 3.76 8.58
N PHE A 30 -2.42 4.34 8.20
CA PHE A 30 -2.46 5.51 7.34
C PHE A 30 -3.80 6.23 7.50
N TRP A 31 -3.84 7.51 7.14
CA TRP A 31 -5.06 8.27 7.01
C TRP A 31 -5.41 8.41 5.54
N ALA A 32 -6.70 8.28 5.21
CA ALA A 32 -7.18 8.55 3.87
C ALA A 32 -8.54 9.25 3.89
N ARG A 33 -8.80 10.03 2.83
CA ARG A 33 -10.10 10.59 2.50
C ARG A 33 -10.22 10.85 1.00
N GLY A 34 -11.46 10.92 0.53
CA GLY A 34 -11.78 11.50 -0.76
C GLY A 34 -11.85 13.03 -0.71
N GLU A 35 -11.90 13.66 -1.88
CA GLU A 35 -12.20 15.09 -2.02
C GLU A 35 -13.67 15.38 -1.71
N HIS A 36 -14.57 14.58 -2.26
CA HIS A 36 -16.01 14.72 -2.11
C HIS A 36 -16.65 13.61 -1.29
N GLY A 37 -15.97 12.47 -1.13
CA GLY A 37 -16.52 11.24 -0.59
C GLY A 37 -17.21 10.41 -1.66
N GLY A 38 -17.15 9.09 -1.50
CA GLY A 38 -17.60 8.12 -2.51
C GLY A 38 -16.47 7.56 -3.37
N GLU A 39 -15.30 8.21 -3.39
CA GLU A 39 -14.13 7.74 -4.14
C GLU A 39 -13.69 6.37 -3.65
N GLN A 40 -13.33 5.50 -4.60
CA GLN A 40 -12.98 4.13 -4.29
C GLN A 40 -11.49 3.87 -4.50
N ALA A 41 -10.84 3.31 -3.48
CA ALA A 41 -9.42 2.97 -3.54
C ALA A 41 -9.08 1.73 -2.73
N GLU A 42 -8.05 1.03 -3.17
CA GLU A 42 -7.46 -0.09 -2.47
C GLU A 42 -6.04 0.27 -2.05
N PHE A 43 -5.70 -0.04 -0.80
CA PHE A 43 -4.38 0.18 -0.23
C PHE A 43 -3.70 -1.15 0.11
N LYS A 44 -2.39 -1.23 -0.11
CA LYS A 44 -1.60 -2.46 0.06
C LYS A 44 -0.23 -2.22 0.68
N VAL A 45 0.38 -3.29 1.16
CA VAL A 45 1.77 -3.36 1.63
C VAL A 45 2.39 -4.71 1.25
N GLY A 46 3.65 -4.70 0.83
CA GLY A 46 4.38 -5.83 0.28
C GLY A 46 3.88 -6.30 -1.09
N GLY A 47 4.48 -7.35 -1.63
CA GLY A 47 4.07 -7.98 -2.89
C GLY A 47 4.97 -7.72 -4.10
N VAL A 48 6.11 -7.06 -3.95
CA VAL A 48 7.18 -7.00 -4.97
C VAL A 48 7.86 -8.37 -5.03
N SER A 49 7.64 -9.12 -6.11
CA SER A 49 8.11 -10.51 -6.20
C SER A 49 8.43 -10.96 -7.64
N ASP A 50 9.09 -10.11 -8.43
CA ASP A 50 9.49 -10.48 -9.80
C ASP A 50 10.37 -11.75 -9.76
N PRO A 51 9.96 -12.85 -10.43
CA PRO A 51 10.70 -14.11 -10.41
C PRO A 51 12.08 -14.01 -11.08
N GLY A 52 12.31 -13.01 -11.93
CA GLY A 52 13.61 -12.75 -12.57
C GLY A 52 14.58 -11.94 -11.71
N LYS A 53 14.17 -11.52 -10.51
CA LYS A 53 14.97 -10.66 -9.63
C LYS A 53 15.45 -11.40 -8.36
N PRO A 54 16.64 -11.03 -7.84
CA PRO A 54 17.22 -11.72 -6.70
C PRO A 54 16.50 -11.43 -5.37
N TYR A 55 15.90 -10.24 -5.22
CA TYR A 55 15.23 -9.83 -3.99
C TYR A 55 13.71 -9.75 -4.16
N ARG A 56 12.98 -9.99 -3.07
CA ARG A 56 11.52 -9.98 -3.04
C ARG A 56 11.02 -9.59 -1.65
N ASP A 57 9.78 -9.15 -1.59
CA ASP A 57 9.05 -9.03 -0.35
C ASP A 57 8.88 -10.42 0.27
N SER A 58 9.10 -10.49 1.57
CA SER A 58 8.90 -11.70 2.39
C SER A 58 7.42 -12.02 2.63
N PHE A 59 6.53 -11.07 2.35
CA PHE A 59 5.08 -11.20 2.51
C PHE A 59 4.29 -10.35 1.51
N GLY A 60 2.98 -10.57 1.50
CA GLY A 60 2.03 -9.72 0.76
C GLY A 60 1.89 -10.07 -0.73
N PRO A 61 1.18 -9.22 -1.50
CA PRO A 61 0.58 -7.96 -1.05
C PRO A 61 -0.57 -8.22 -0.07
N LEU A 62 -0.51 -7.57 1.10
CA LEU A 62 -1.66 -7.51 2.01
C LEU A 62 -2.51 -6.33 1.61
N SER A 63 -3.83 -6.53 1.54
CA SER A 63 -4.76 -5.53 1.01
C SER A 63 -5.80 -5.12 2.05
N SER A 64 -6.20 -3.86 1.99
CA SER A 64 -7.40 -3.33 2.66
C SER A 64 -8.71 -3.73 1.98
N GLY A 65 -8.65 -4.33 0.79
CA GLY A 65 -9.78 -4.41 -0.13
C GLY A 65 -10.09 -3.04 -0.74
N VAL A 66 -11.09 -2.99 -1.61
CA VAL A 66 -11.58 -1.71 -2.15
C VAL A 66 -12.41 -1.03 -1.08
N LEU A 67 -11.95 0.14 -0.64
CA LEU A 67 -12.64 0.99 0.32
C LEU A 67 -13.39 2.10 -0.43
N THR A 68 -14.60 2.41 0.02
CA THR A 68 -15.28 3.66 -0.33
C THR A 68 -14.91 4.71 0.70
N LEU A 69 -14.17 5.73 0.29
CA LEU A 69 -13.67 6.78 1.16
C LEU A 69 -14.75 7.82 1.45
N GLY A 70 -14.75 8.35 2.67
CA GLY A 70 -15.53 9.54 3.01
C GLY A 70 -14.75 10.83 2.71
N ALA A 71 -15.43 11.97 2.76
CA ALA A 71 -14.80 13.29 2.66
C ALA A 71 -14.02 13.70 3.93
N LYS A 72 -14.18 12.95 5.03
CA LYS A 72 -13.47 13.19 6.30
C LYS A 72 -12.31 12.20 6.44
N TRP A 73 -11.21 12.69 6.99
CA TRP A 73 -10.07 11.86 7.34
C TRP A 73 -10.48 10.68 8.22
N THR A 74 -10.18 9.48 7.74
CA THR A 74 -10.40 8.23 8.46
C THR A 74 -9.07 7.50 8.57
N ARG A 75 -8.76 6.99 9.76
CA ARG A 75 -7.55 6.20 10.00
C ARG A 75 -7.84 4.74 9.67
N TYR A 76 -7.02 4.15 8.81
CA TYR A 76 -7.08 2.76 8.39
C TYR A 76 -5.87 1.99 8.88
N LYS A 77 -5.99 0.66 8.92
CA LYS A 77 -4.90 -0.24 9.31
C LYS A 77 -4.92 -1.54 8.52
N ILE A 78 -3.75 -2.06 8.19
CA ILE A 78 -3.54 -3.40 7.64
C ILE A 78 -2.66 -4.19 8.62
N PRO A 79 -3.19 -5.25 9.27
CA PRO A 79 -2.41 -6.05 10.22
C PRO A 79 -1.23 -6.77 9.56
N LEU A 80 -0.07 -6.71 10.21
CA LEU A 80 1.18 -7.40 9.84
C LEU A 80 1.57 -8.50 10.85
N ALA A 81 0.88 -8.58 11.99
CA ALA A 81 1.17 -9.56 13.03
C ALA A 81 1.19 -11.00 12.47
N GLY A 82 2.24 -11.76 12.82
CA GLY A 82 2.44 -13.14 12.39
C GLY A 82 2.93 -13.31 10.94
N ARG A 83 3.30 -12.22 10.26
CA ARG A 83 3.94 -12.28 8.94
C ARG A 83 5.46 -12.38 9.07
N ASP A 84 6.09 -12.94 8.04
CA ASP A 84 7.52 -12.80 7.86
C ASP A 84 7.80 -11.34 7.45
N LEU A 85 8.56 -10.63 8.28
CA LEU A 85 8.83 -9.19 8.14
C LEU A 85 10.32 -8.92 7.86
N THR A 86 11.05 -9.93 7.38
CA THR A 86 12.50 -9.88 7.21
C THR A 86 12.95 -9.07 5.99
N SER A 87 12.08 -8.90 4.99
CA SER A 87 12.38 -8.14 3.78
C SER A 87 11.13 -7.44 3.25
N LEU A 88 11.15 -6.10 3.27
CA LEU A 88 10.16 -5.22 2.66
C LEU A 88 10.80 -4.31 1.60
N LEU A 89 10.34 -4.44 0.37
CA LEU A 89 10.65 -3.61 -0.78
C LEU A 89 9.48 -2.68 -1.07
N GLY A 90 8.24 -3.20 -1.08
CA GLY A 90 7.03 -2.43 -1.35
C GLY A 90 6.33 -1.94 -0.08
N GLY A 91 6.68 -0.75 0.42
CA GLY A 91 6.21 -0.27 1.73
C GLY A 91 4.74 0.16 1.79
N PHE A 92 4.23 0.79 0.73
CA PHE A 92 2.83 1.21 0.65
C PHE A 92 2.41 1.31 -0.80
N CYS A 93 1.18 0.91 -1.11
CA CYS A 93 0.62 1.05 -2.44
C CYS A 93 -0.80 1.55 -2.34
N TRP A 94 -1.13 2.55 -3.16
CA TRP A 94 -2.50 2.99 -3.39
C TRP A 94 -2.85 2.71 -4.84
N VAL A 95 -4.05 2.18 -5.07
CA VAL A 95 -4.53 1.80 -6.40
C VAL A 95 -6.01 2.11 -6.59
N THR A 96 -6.39 2.41 -7.82
CA THR A 96 -7.78 2.56 -8.25
C THR A 96 -7.94 2.24 -9.73
N ASN A 97 -9.17 2.33 -10.25
CA ASN A 97 -9.46 2.14 -11.66
C ASN A 97 -10.69 2.92 -12.14
N THR A 98 -10.87 2.97 -13.46
CA THR A 98 -12.01 3.66 -14.09
C THR A 98 -13.37 3.14 -13.64
N PRO A 99 -13.65 1.81 -13.55
CA PRO A 99 -14.93 1.33 -13.01
C PRO A 99 -15.25 1.81 -11.59
N GLN A 100 -14.23 1.94 -10.74
CA GLN A 100 -14.35 2.42 -9.36
C GLN A 100 -14.61 3.92 -9.29
N ASN A 101 -14.02 4.70 -10.20
CA ASN A 101 -14.14 6.16 -10.25
C ASN A 101 -14.33 6.63 -11.70
N PRO A 102 -15.52 6.46 -12.28
CA PRO A 102 -15.76 6.71 -13.71
C PRO A 102 -15.59 8.17 -14.12
N ASN A 103 -15.73 9.09 -13.15
CA ASN A 103 -15.60 10.53 -13.36
C ASN A 103 -14.23 11.08 -12.91
N GLY A 104 -13.27 10.19 -12.62
CA GLY A 104 -12.03 10.54 -11.95
C GLY A 104 -12.18 10.58 -10.42
N ALA A 105 -11.06 10.75 -9.72
CA ALA A 105 -11.01 10.85 -8.27
C ALA A 105 -9.77 11.63 -7.83
N THR A 106 -9.93 12.40 -6.75
CA THR A 106 -8.84 12.96 -5.97
C THR A 106 -8.85 12.29 -4.61
N ILE A 107 -7.73 11.65 -4.25
CA ILE A 107 -7.59 10.91 -3.00
C ILE A 107 -6.42 11.49 -2.22
N PHE A 108 -6.66 11.80 -0.95
CA PHE A 108 -5.66 12.30 -0.03
C PHE A 108 -5.24 11.18 0.91
N VAL A 109 -3.93 11.05 1.11
CA VAL A 109 -3.32 10.10 2.04
C VAL A 109 -2.35 10.87 2.93
N ASP A 110 -2.32 10.55 4.22
CA ASP A 110 -1.43 11.18 5.18
C ASP A 110 -0.95 10.18 6.25
N ASP A 111 0.16 10.51 6.90
CA ASP A 111 0.73 9.81 8.06
C ASP A 111 0.77 8.29 7.87
N ILE A 112 1.45 7.88 6.78
CA ILE A 112 1.69 6.48 6.43
C ILE A 112 2.84 5.96 7.31
N VAL A 113 2.53 5.05 8.22
CA VAL A 113 3.49 4.52 9.20
C VAL A 113 3.38 3.00 9.27
N ILE A 114 4.52 2.31 9.29
CA ILE A 114 4.61 0.89 9.63
C ILE A 114 5.14 0.81 11.07
N GLU A 115 4.32 0.32 11.99
CA GLU A 115 4.56 0.27 13.45
C GLU A 115 4.17 -1.07 14.07
#